data_AF-A0A2R9A974-F1
#
_entry.id   AF-A0A2R9A974-F1
#
_cell.length_a   1.000
_cell.length_b   1.000
_cell.length_c   1.000
_cell.angle_alpha   90.00
_cell.angle_beta   90.00
_cell.angle_gamma   90.00
#
_symmetry.space_group_name_H-M   'P 1'
#
loop_
_entity.id
_entity.type
_entity.pdbx_description
1 polymer ?
#
loop_
_entity_poly.entity_id
_entity_poly.type
_entity_poly.pdbx_seq_one_letter_code
_entity_poly.pdbx_strand_id
1 'polypeptide(L)'
;MPMVEELYGNYGIMADTTERVGQHKDAYQVILDGVKGGTKEKRLAAQFILKFFKHITELADSAINAQLDLSIKELPQFTTGENLPRVADILMQLLETDGSAEFNLVNNALLSIFNMDGKGTLGSLFSQILQGEDIVRERAIKFLSTKLKTLPDEVLTKEVEELILTESEHVLEDVTHEEFTVSGRQQLVKLVAEQADLEQTFNPSDPECVGRLLQCTQQAVPFFSKTVHSTRSVTYFCEQVLPNLGILTTAVEGLDIQLEVLKLLVEMSSFCGDVEKLETNLGKLFDKLLEYMPLPPEEAENGGNAGDEEPKLQFSYVECLLYSFHQLGQKLPDFLTAKLNAEKLKDFKIRLQYFARGLQVYIRQLHLALQGETGENRREQKTEENKIKVVALKATNNINVLIKDLFHIPPSCKSTVTLSWKPVQKVEIGQKRASEYTTSGSPPQKSSAGQKRDARQIYNPPSEKYSSNLGNFNYERSLQGKLGHTKKS
;
A
#
# COMPACT_ATOMS: atom_id res chain seq x y z
N MET A 1 43.36 -39.66 7.15
CA MET A 1 41.99 -39.52 6.61
C MET A 1 41.23 -40.74 7.07
N PRO A 2 40.21 -40.60 7.92
CA PRO A 2 39.53 -41.75 8.52
C PRO A 2 38.82 -42.60 7.48
N MET A 3 38.81 -43.92 7.69
CA MET A 3 38.07 -44.87 6.85
C MET A 3 36.69 -45.20 7.45
N VAL A 4 35.78 -45.76 6.65
CA VAL A 4 34.42 -46.16 7.10
C VAL A 4 34.44 -46.99 8.39
N GLU A 5 35.33 -47.98 8.49
CA GLU A 5 35.45 -48.85 9.67
C GLU A 5 35.88 -48.08 10.92
N GLU A 6 36.80 -47.12 10.76
CA GLU A 6 37.30 -46.25 11.82
C GLU A 6 36.22 -45.27 12.31
N LEU A 7 35.41 -44.72 11.39
CA LEU A 7 34.25 -43.89 11.75
C LEU A 7 33.20 -44.68 12.53
N TYR A 8 32.91 -45.93 12.15
CA TYR A 8 32.01 -46.80 12.92
C TYR A 8 32.59 -47.20 14.29
N GLY A 9 33.90 -47.44 14.38
CA GLY A 9 34.58 -47.70 15.65
C GLY A 9 34.46 -46.54 16.63
N ASN A 10 34.76 -45.32 16.17
CA ASN A 10 34.62 -44.10 16.99
C ASN A 10 33.16 -43.78 17.33
N TYR A 11 32.22 -44.03 16.41
CA TYR A 11 30.79 -43.96 16.71
C TYR A 11 30.39 -44.94 17.83
N GLY A 12 30.93 -46.17 17.83
CA GLY A 12 30.70 -47.16 18.88
C GLY A 12 31.15 -46.67 20.26
N ILE A 13 32.41 -46.22 20.36
CA ILE A 13 32.98 -45.63 21.58
C ILE A 13 32.07 -44.51 22.15
N MET A 14 31.58 -43.64 21.27
CA MET A 14 30.71 -42.50 21.61
C MET A 14 29.26 -42.92 21.93
N ALA A 15 28.76 -44.02 21.36
CA ALA A 15 27.40 -44.50 21.56
C ALA A 15 27.25 -45.37 22.82
N ASP A 16 28.27 -46.18 23.13
CA ASP A 16 28.28 -47.11 24.27
C ASP A 16 28.46 -46.38 25.61
N THR A 17 28.99 -45.15 25.60
CA THR A 17 29.32 -44.34 26.78
C THR A 17 28.31 -43.20 27.02
N THR A 18 27.02 -43.51 26.98
CA THR A 18 25.90 -42.54 27.02
C THR A 18 25.97 -41.44 28.10
N GLU A 19 26.53 -41.74 29.28
CA GLU A 19 26.71 -40.77 30.38
C GLU A 19 28.05 -40.01 30.37
N ARG A 20 29.01 -40.43 29.53
CA ARG A 20 30.39 -39.91 29.48
C ARG A 20 30.86 -39.48 28.08
N VAL A 21 29.96 -39.37 27.11
CA VAL A 21 30.26 -38.95 25.71
C VAL A 21 31.18 -37.72 25.65
N GLY A 22 30.99 -36.73 26.54
CA GLY A 22 31.82 -35.52 26.63
C GLY A 22 33.31 -35.76 26.92
N GLN A 23 33.68 -36.92 27.45
CA GLN A 23 35.08 -37.30 27.74
C GLN A 23 35.80 -37.87 26.49
N HIS A 24 35.07 -38.21 25.43
CA HIS A 24 35.60 -38.85 24.22
C HIS A 24 35.86 -37.85 23.08
N LYS A 25 36.43 -36.69 23.43
CA LYS A 25 36.79 -35.60 22.51
C LYS A 25 37.60 -36.08 21.30
N ASP A 26 38.57 -36.97 21.54
CA ASP A 26 39.45 -37.52 20.49
C ASP A 26 38.66 -38.36 19.47
N ALA A 27 37.69 -39.16 19.92
CA ALA A 27 36.84 -39.96 19.04
C ALA A 27 35.91 -39.08 18.19
N TYR A 28 35.41 -37.98 18.77
CA TYR A 28 34.64 -36.98 18.03
C TYR A 28 35.52 -36.21 17.03
N GLN A 29 36.78 -35.92 17.35
CA GLN A 29 37.74 -35.32 16.43
C GLN A 29 37.98 -36.22 15.21
N VAL A 30 38.09 -37.54 15.38
CA VAL A 30 38.18 -38.50 14.25
C VAL A 30 36.90 -38.51 13.42
N ILE A 31 35.72 -38.37 14.04
CA ILE A 31 34.44 -38.21 13.33
C ILE A 31 34.43 -36.92 12.48
N LEU A 32 34.93 -35.80 13.02
CA LEU A 32 35.09 -34.53 12.31
C LEU A 32 36.07 -34.64 11.13
N ASP A 33 37.20 -35.34 11.30
CA ASP A 33 38.15 -35.57 10.22
C ASP A 33 37.59 -36.46 9.08
N GLY A 34 36.46 -37.15 9.32
CA GLY A 34 35.70 -37.86 8.29
C GLY A 34 35.21 -36.98 7.13
N VAL A 35 35.08 -35.66 7.32
CA VAL A 35 34.69 -34.73 6.24
C VAL A 35 35.76 -34.60 5.15
N LYS A 36 37.01 -34.95 5.45
CA LYS A 36 38.11 -35.00 4.48
C LYS A 36 38.09 -36.30 3.65
N GLY A 37 37.17 -37.22 3.96
CA GLY A 37 37.01 -38.53 3.34
C GLY A 37 36.31 -38.53 1.97
N GLY A 38 36.09 -39.74 1.46
CA GLY A 38 35.28 -39.98 0.27
C GLY A 38 33.77 -39.88 0.53
N THR A 39 32.96 -40.23 -0.47
CA THR A 39 31.50 -40.06 -0.43
C THR A 39 30.83 -40.86 0.70
N LYS A 40 31.37 -42.02 1.09
CA LYS A 40 30.79 -42.84 2.17
C LYS A 40 31.14 -42.27 3.53
N GLU A 41 32.39 -41.87 3.69
CA GLU A 41 32.98 -41.29 4.89
C GLU A 41 32.28 -39.96 5.22
N LYS A 42 32.17 -39.05 4.23
CA LYS A 42 31.42 -37.78 4.34
C LYS A 42 29.96 -37.99 4.76
N ARG A 43 29.29 -39.02 4.23
CA ARG A 43 27.89 -39.33 4.57
C ARG A 43 27.74 -39.82 6.01
N LEU A 44 28.70 -40.57 6.53
CA LEU A 44 28.72 -41.01 7.93
C LEU A 44 29.06 -39.84 8.86
N ALA A 45 30.07 -39.03 8.51
CA ALA A 45 30.44 -37.83 9.24
C ALA A 45 29.24 -36.89 9.42
N ALA A 46 28.49 -36.57 8.36
CA ALA A 46 27.27 -35.74 8.44
C ALA A 46 26.24 -36.21 9.48
N GLN A 47 26.09 -37.53 9.65
CA GLN A 47 25.16 -38.11 10.63
C GLN A 47 25.74 -38.16 12.04
N PHE A 48 27.03 -38.47 12.15
CA PHE A 48 27.70 -38.69 13.44
C PHE A 48 28.08 -37.37 14.13
N ILE A 49 28.52 -36.36 13.37
CA ILE A 49 28.79 -35.01 13.86
C ILE A 49 27.54 -34.47 14.56
N LEU A 50 26.42 -34.46 13.84
CA LEU A 50 25.11 -34.01 14.32
C LEU A 50 24.65 -34.78 15.57
N LYS A 51 24.77 -36.11 15.58
CA LYS A 51 24.29 -36.95 16.69
C LYS A 51 24.96 -36.59 18.03
N PHE A 52 26.25 -36.28 18.01
CA PHE A 52 27.04 -36.09 19.24
C PHE A 52 27.34 -34.62 19.57
N PHE A 53 27.07 -33.67 18.68
CA PHE A 53 27.34 -32.23 18.83
C PHE A 53 26.99 -31.67 20.21
N LYS A 54 25.76 -31.89 20.68
CA LYS A 54 25.25 -31.41 21.97
C LYS A 54 26.01 -31.91 23.22
N HIS A 55 26.89 -32.89 23.07
CA HIS A 55 27.68 -33.48 24.17
C HIS A 55 29.12 -32.95 24.23
N ILE A 56 29.62 -32.30 23.18
CA ILE A 56 31.02 -31.83 23.09
C ILE A 56 31.02 -30.39 22.57
N THR A 57 30.66 -29.45 23.44
CA THR A 57 30.62 -28.01 23.14
C THR A 57 32.01 -27.43 22.86
N GLU A 58 33.09 -28.00 23.43
CA GLU A 58 34.47 -27.57 23.17
C GLU A 58 34.93 -27.72 21.71
N LEU A 59 34.21 -28.49 20.89
CA LEU A 59 34.48 -28.64 19.45
C LEU A 59 33.36 -28.06 18.59
N ALA A 60 32.50 -27.19 19.14
CA ALA A 60 31.32 -26.68 18.45
C ALA A 60 31.67 -25.97 17.13
N ASP A 61 32.63 -25.05 17.12
CA ASP A 61 33.07 -24.36 15.89
C ASP A 61 33.60 -25.35 14.83
N SER A 62 34.38 -26.35 15.27
CA SER A 62 34.93 -27.36 14.37
C SER A 62 33.83 -28.27 13.80
N ALA A 63 32.79 -28.55 14.59
CA ALA A 63 31.60 -29.30 14.16
C ALA A 63 30.71 -28.51 13.21
N ILE A 64 30.50 -27.22 13.45
CA ILE A 64 29.71 -26.33 12.56
C ILE A 64 30.44 -26.17 11.22
N ASN A 65 31.75 -25.89 11.22
CA ASN A 65 32.54 -25.76 10.00
C ASN A 65 32.61 -27.09 9.23
N ALA A 66 32.84 -28.22 9.91
CA ALA A 66 32.81 -29.54 9.29
C ALA A 66 31.43 -29.88 8.71
N GLN A 67 30.33 -29.46 9.36
CA GLN A 67 28.99 -29.66 8.82
C GLN A 67 28.70 -28.74 7.62
N LEU A 68 29.22 -27.51 7.62
CA LEU A 68 29.12 -26.58 6.49
C LEU A 68 29.73 -27.18 5.21
N ASP A 69 30.91 -27.79 5.31
CA ASP A 69 31.58 -28.53 4.22
C ASP A 69 30.76 -29.73 3.66
N LEU A 70 29.73 -30.17 4.39
CA LEU A 70 28.93 -31.35 4.08
C LEU A 70 27.50 -31.04 3.64
N SER A 71 26.76 -30.22 4.41
CA SER A 71 25.36 -29.89 4.12
C SER A 71 24.83 -28.69 4.94
N ILE A 72 24.57 -27.60 4.23
CA ILE A 72 23.87 -26.39 4.74
C ILE A 72 22.51 -26.73 5.37
N LYS A 73 21.79 -27.72 4.81
CA LYS A 73 20.43 -28.09 5.23
C LYS A 73 20.34 -28.48 6.71
N GLU A 74 21.41 -29.05 7.26
CA GLU A 74 21.42 -29.58 8.63
C GLU A 74 21.98 -28.57 9.66
N LEU A 75 22.52 -27.42 9.21
CA LEU A 75 23.02 -26.36 10.09
C LEU A 75 22.01 -25.84 11.14
N PRO A 76 20.69 -25.74 10.88
CA PRO A 76 19.72 -25.34 11.90
C PRO A 76 19.75 -26.20 13.16
N GLN A 77 20.15 -27.48 13.05
CA GLN A 77 20.25 -28.38 14.21
C GLN A 77 21.44 -28.07 15.15
N PHE A 78 22.36 -27.19 14.73
CA PHE A 78 23.53 -26.78 15.50
C PHE A 78 23.30 -25.52 16.34
N THR A 79 22.10 -24.93 16.28
CA THR A 79 21.73 -23.71 17.02
C THR A 79 21.56 -23.89 18.54
N THR A 80 21.75 -25.10 19.07
CA THR A 80 21.58 -25.37 20.51
C THR A 80 22.60 -24.63 21.37
N GLY A 81 22.16 -24.04 22.48
CA GLY A 81 23.02 -23.28 23.39
C GLY A 81 23.31 -21.89 22.83
N GLU A 82 24.57 -21.45 22.89
CA GLU A 82 25.01 -20.12 22.45
C GLU A 82 25.37 -20.07 20.96
N ASN A 83 25.15 -21.16 20.21
CA ASN A 83 25.58 -21.30 18.82
C ASN A 83 24.65 -20.62 17.79
N LEU A 84 23.44 -20.20 18.17
CA LEU A 84 22.48 -19.64 17.22
C LEU A 84 23.03 -18.42 16.45
N PRO A 85 23.62 -17.40 17.10
CA PRO A 85 24.13 -16.24 16.37
C PRO A 85 25.21 -16.62 15.36
N ARG A 86 26.10 -17.55 15.72
CA ARG A 86 27.16 -18.06 14.85
C ARG A 86 26.60 -18.80 13.63
N VAL A 87 25.57 -19.62 13.80
CA VAL A 87 24.90 -20.33 12.69
C VAL A 87 24.14 -19.33 11.80
N ALA A 88 23.47 -18.33 12.40
CA ALA A 88 22.80 -17.27 11.66
C ALA A 88 23.79 -16.46 10.81
N ASP A 89 24.91 -16.01 11.37
CA ASP A 89 25.96 -15.27 10.64
C ASP A 89 26.51 -16.07 9.45
N ILE A 90 26.81 -17.36 9.63
CA ILE A 90 27.27 -18.24 8.54
C ILE A 90 26.21 -18.35 7.45
N LEU A 91 24.95 -18.60 7.81
CA LEU A 91 23.86 -18.66 6.84
C LEU A 91 23.63 -17.32 6.13
N MET A 92 23.88 -16.20 6.80
CA MET A 92 23.80 -14.87 6.21
C MET A 92 24.89 -14.62 5.17
N GLN A 93 26.13 -14.99 5.45
CA GLN A 93 27.24 -14.94 4.48
C GLN A 93 26.96 -15.84 3.27
N LEU A 94 26.30 -16.98 3.44
CA LEU A 94 25.95 -17.88 2.33
C LEU A 94 24.81 -17.35 1.42
N LEU A 95 24.10 -16.27 1.79
CA LEU A 95 23.10 -15.65 0.89
C LEU A 95 23.72 -14.95 -0.32
N GLU A 96 25.05 -14.78 -0.33
CA GLU A 96 25.81 -14.23 -1.46
C GLU A 96 25.93 -15.20 -2.64
N THR A 97 25.64 -16.50 -2.46
CA THR A 97 25.74 -17.49 -3.54
C THR A 97 24.91 -17.12 -4.78
N ASP A 98 25.54 -17.24 -5.94
CA ASP A 98 24.89 -17.18 -7.27
C ASP A 98 24.07 -18.45 -7.57
N GLY A 99 24.30 -19.54 -6.84
CA GLY A 99 23.67 -20.83 -7.06
C GLY A 99 22.23 -20.87 -6.58
N SER A 100 21.25 -20.82 -7.48
CA SER A 100 19.82 -20.81 -7.12
C SER A 100 19.36 -21.97 -6.23
N ALA A 101 19.95 -23.16 -6.39
CA ALA A 101 19.66 -24.31 -5.51
C ALA A 101 20.23 -24.11 -4.09
N GLU A 102 21.45 -23.60 -3.98
CA GLU A 102 22.12 -23.31 -2.71
C GLU A 102 21.43 -22.16 -1.98
N PHE A 103 21.14 -21.07 -2.69
CA PHE A 103 20.37 -19.92 -2.18
C PHE A 103 19.05 -20.37 -1.55
N ASN A 104 18.32 -21.30 -2.19
CA ASN A 104 17.08 -21.86 -1.63
C ASN A 104 17.33 -22.71 -0.37
N LEU A 105 18.42 -23.47 -0.29
CA LEU A 105 18.79 -24.21 0.92
C LEU A 105 19.12 -23.26 2.09
N VAL A 106 19.91 -22.21 1.83
CA VAL A 106 20.26 -21.18 2.82
C VAL A 106 19.00 -20.46 3.33
N ASN A 107 18.11 -20.05 2.42
CA ASN A 107 16.83 -19.42 2.80
C ASN A 107 15.95 -20.33 3.68
N ASN A 108 15.90 -21.63 3.37
CA ASN A 108 15.12 -22.60 4.15
C ASN A 108 15.77 -22.91 5.51
N ALA A 109 17.10 -22.87 5.60
CA ALA A 109 17.83 -22.99 6.86
C ALA A 109 17.62 -21.76 7.75
N LEU A 110 17.70 -20.54 7.19
CA LEU A 110 17.36 -19.29 7.90
C LEU A 110 15.91 -19.31 8.41
N LEU A 111 14.94 -19.70 7.58
CA LEU A 111 13.55 -19.88 8.02
C LEU A 111 13.43 -20.92 9.15
N SER A 112 14.22 -21.99 9.12
CA SER A 112 14.19 -23.03 10.16
C SER A 112 14.69 -22.50 11.50
N ILE A 113 15.80 -21.76 11.53
CA ILE A 113 16.29 -21.15 12.78
C ILE A 113 15.37 -20.02 13.28
N PHE A 114 14.74 -19.27 12.38
CA PHE A 114 13.74 -18.25 12.73
C PHE A 114 12.51 -18.86 13.40
N ASN A 115 12.04 -20.02 12.92
CA ASN A 115 10.95 -20.77 13.56
C ASN A 115 11.36 -21.39 14.92
N MET A 116 12.66 -21.54 15.20
CA MET A 116 13.17 -22.05 16.48
C MET A 116 13.37 -20.93 17.51
N ASP A 117 13.95 -19.81 17.09
CA ASP A 117 14.08 -18.57 17.86
C ASP A 117 14.13 -17.37 16.91
N GLY A 118 12.97 -16.69 16.78
CA GLY A 118 12.84 -15.51 15.96
C GLY A 118 13.62 -14.31 16.48
N LYS A 119 13.77 -14.15 17.81
CA LYS A 119 14.48 -13.01 18.40
C LYS A 119 15.98 -13.12 18.19
N GLY A 120 16.58 -14.27 18.50
CA GLY A 120 18.00 -14.51 18.26
C GLY A 120 18.35 -14.41 16.78
N THR A 121 17.49 -14.96 15.90
CA THR A 121 17.70 -14.89 14.45
C THR A 121 17.60 -13.45 13.93
N LEU A 122 16.66 -12.64 14.43
CA LEU A 122 16.56 -11.22 14.08
C LEU A 122 17.77 -10.41 14.57
N GLY A 123 18.25 -10.64 15.80
CA GLY A 123 19.43 -9.95 16.32
C GLY A 123 20.66 -10.14 15.42
N SER A 124 20.90 -11.37 14.95
CA SER A 124 21.96 -11.62 13.96
C SER A 124 21.69 -10.99 12.59
N LEU A 125 20.45 -11.08 12.07
CA LEU A 125 20.06 -10.43 10.82
C LEU A 125 20.34 -8.92 10.85
N PHE A 126 19.92 -8.23 11.90
CA PHE A 126 20.11 -6.79 12.04
C PHE A 126 21.56 -6.40 12.36
N SER A 127 22.31 -7.22 13.11
CA SER A 127 23.75 -7.06 13.26
C SER A 127 24.47 -7.06 11.90
N GLN A 128 24.11 -7.98 11.00
CA GLN A 128 24.65 -8.02 9.63
C GLN A 128 24.16 -6.83 8.77
N ILE A 129 22.94 -6.33 8.96
CA ILE A 129 22.45 -5.13 8.25
C ILE A 129 23.20 -3.88 8.71
N LEU A 130 23.45 -3.72 10.01
CA LEU A 130 24.13 -2.55 10.55
C LEU A 130 25.65 -2.59 10.29
N GLN A 131 26.30 -3.73 10.52
CA GLN A 131 27.76 -3.84 10.61
C GLN A 131 28.41 -4.72 9.54
N GLY A 132 27.63 -5.45 8.76
CA GLY A 132 28.11 -6.38 7.73
C GLY A 132 28.52 -5.71 6.41
N GLU A 133 28.95 -6.53 5.46
CA GLU A 133 29.31 -6.11 4.11
C GLU A 133 28.07 -5.77 3.27
N ASP A 134 28.21 -4.89 2.27
CA ASP A 134 27.10 -4.33 1.48
C ASP A 134 26.23 -5.39 0.80
N ILE A 135 26.85 -6.48 0.32
CA ILE A 135 26.15 -7.59 -0.34
C ILE A 135 25.33 -8.37 0.71
N VAL A 136 25.92 -8.76 1.85
CA VAL A 136 25.20 -9.38 2.97
C VAL A 136 24.04 -8.49 3.44
N ARG A 137 24.25 -7.18 3.58
CA ARG A 137 23.23 -6.19 3.96
C ARG A 137 22.04 -6.19 2.99
N GLU A 138 22.29 -6.09 1.67
CA GLU A 138 21.20 -6.14 0.66
C GLU A 138 20.43 -7.46 0.77
N ARG A 139 21.15 -8.59 0.90
CA ARG A 139 20.54 -9.92 0.97
C ARG A 139 19.73 -10.12 2.26
N ALA A 140 20.15 -9.55 3.39
CA ALA A 140 19.42 -9.55 4.65
C ALA A 140 18.09 -8.80 4.56
N ILE A 141 18.12 -7.56 4.05
CA ILE A 141 16.93 -6.73 3.84
C ILE A 141 15.95 -7.44 2.89
N LYS A 142 16.48 -8.04 1.81
CA LYS A 142 15.70 -8.81 0.83
C LYS A 142 15.11 -10.09 1.41
N PHE A 143 15.82 -10.77 2.31
CA PHE A 143 15.31 -11.90 3.08
C PHE A 143 14.13 -11.46 3.94
N LEU A 144 14.30 -10.45 4.80
CA LEU A 144 13.22 -9.91 5.65
C LEU A 144 11.99 -9.52 4.81
N SER A 145 12.18 -8.69 3.78
CA SER A 145 11.12 -8.20 2.87
C SER A 145 10.32 -9.32 2.18
N THR A 146 10.97 -10.43 1.83
CA THR A 146 10.34 -11.51 1.06
C THR A 146 9.88 -12.70 1.91
N LYS A 147 10.48 -12.94 3.09
CA LYS A 147 10.30 -14.15 3.90
C LYS A 147 9.53 -13.95 5.19
N LEU A 148 9.51 -12.76 5.81
CA LEU A 148 8.73 -12.55 7.04
C LEU A 148 7.26 -12.95 6.85
N LYS A 149 6.63 -12.49 5.75
CA LYS A 149 5.26 -12.85 5.33
C LYS A 149 5.00 -14.34 5.05
N THR A 150 6.01 -15.20 5.17
CA THR A 150 5.89 -16.66 4.99
C THR A 150 6.03 -17.44 6.29
N LEU A 151 6.34 -16.76 7.39
CA LEU A 151 6.36 -17.33 8.74
C LEU A 151 4.94 -17.44 9.31
N PRO A 152 4.68 -18.39 10.22
CA PRO A 152 3.43 -18.45 10.96
C PRO A 152 3.27 -17.28 11.95
N ASP A 153 2.03 -16.84 12.19
CA ASP A 153 1.68 -15.84 13.21
C ASP A 153 2.15 -16.25 14.63
N GLU A 154 2.30 -17.56 14.89
CA GLU A 154 2.85 -18.11 16.14
C GLU A 154 4.31 -17.72 16.39
N VAL A 155 5.06 -17.42 15.31
CA VAL A 155 6.47 -17.01 15.34
C VAL A 155 6.60 -15.49 15.27
N LEU A 156 5.72 -14.83 14.49
CA LEU A 156 5.57 -13.37 14.44
C LEU A 156 4.77 -12.84 15.64
N THR A 157 5.24 -13.15 16.84
CA THR A 157 4.69 -12.59 18.08
C THR A 157 4.90 -11.08 18.16
N LYS A 158 4.10 -10.38 18.98
CA LYS A 158 4.26 -8.93 19.20
C LYS A 158 5.68 -8.50 19.57
N GLU A 159 6.34 -9.26 20.44
CA GLU A 159 7.71 -8.97 20.88
C GLU A 159 8.75 -9.13 19.74
N VAL A 160 8.41 -9.89 18.69
CA VAL A 160 9.19 -10.06 17.46
C VAL A 160 8.88 -8.92 16.48
N GLU A 161 7.62 -8.50 16.35
CA GLU A 161 7.23 -7.31 15.56
C GLU A 161 7.83 -6.00 16.13
N GLU A 162 7.82 -5.84 17.46
CA GLU A 162 8.43 -4.71 18.18
C GLU A 162 9.95 -4.67 17.99
N LEU A 163 10.62 -5.84 18.02
CA LEU A 163 12.05 -5.93 17.70
C LEU A 163 12.35 -5.56 16.25
N ILE A 164 11.54 -6.04 15.29
CA ILE A 164 11.68 -5.67 13.87
C ILE A 164 11.57 -4.15 13.69
N LEU A 165 10.61 -3.49 14.36
CA LEU A 165 10.49 -2.03 14.30
C LEU A 165 11.72 -1.35 14.90
N THR A 166 12.09 -1.72 16.13
CA THR A 166 13.24 -1.12 16.86
C THR A 166 14.52 -1.14 16.02
N GLU A 167 14.85 -2.30 15.47
CA GLU A 167 16.07 -2.47 14.68
C GLU A 167 15.93 -1.80 13.29
N SER A 168 14.73 -1.75 12.72
CA SER A 168 14.50 -0.98 11.48
C SER A 168 14.64 0.52 11.70
N GLU A 169 14.19 1.06 12.84
CA GLU A 169 14.41 2.46 13.24
C GLU A 169 15.91 2.76 13.39
N HIS A 170 16.70 1.83 13.95
CA HIS A 170 18.17 1.95 14.00
C HIS A 170 18.83 1.90 12.61
N VAL A 171 18.36 1.03 11.71
CA VAL A 171 18.86 0.93 10.32
C VAL A 171 18.53 2.18 9.48
N LEU A 172 17.46 2.89 9.82
CA LEU A 172 17.00 4.09 9.11
C LEU A 172 17.64 5.41 9.61
N GLU A 173 18.45 5.36 10.67
CA GLU A 173 19.10 6.51 11.34
C GLU A 173 18.14 7.65 11.74
N ASP A 174 17.82 7.71 13.05
CA ASP A 174 17.12 8.79 13.78
C ASP A 174 15.58 8.71 13.86
N VAL A 175 15.07 7.65 14.49
CA VAL A 175 13.63 7.49 14.78
C VAL A 175 13.45 6.86 16.17
N THR A 176 12.42 7.31 16.89
CA THR A 176 12.10 6.87 18.25
C THR A 176 10.65 6.39 18.39
N HIS A 177 10.49 5.29 19.13
CA HIS A 177 9.28 4.50 19.44
C HIS A 177 8.02 5.26 19.94
N GLU A 178 6.85 4.94 19.37
CA GLU A 178 5.47 4.87 19.96
C GLU A 178 4.44 4.79 18.81
N GLU A 179 3.55 3.81 18.57
CA GLU A 179 3.24 2.44 19.08
C GLU A 179 2.48 1.71 17.93
N PHE A 180 2.39 0.37 17.85
CA PHE A 180 1.64 -0.31 16.75
C PHE A 180 0.10 -0.05 16.76
N THR A 181 -0.60 -0.34 15.64
CA THR A 181 -2.03 -0.08 15.31
C THR A 181 -2.30 1.16 14.40
N VAL A 182 -3.32 2.00 14.66
CA VAL A 182 -3.50 3.27 13.93
C VAL A 182 -2.27 4.16 14.17
N SER A 183 -1.74 4.09 15.40
CA SER A 183 -0.46 4.68 15.78
C SER A 183 0.71 4.15 14.91
N GLY A 184 0.77 2.84 14.63
CA GLY A 184 1.85 2.27 13.79
C GLY A 184 1.83 2.77 12.35
N ARG A 185 0.65 3.02 11.77
CA ARG A 185 0.54 3.72 10.47
C ARG A 185 0.93 5.19 10.57
N GLN A 186 0.70 5.83 11.71
CA GLN A 186 1.14 7.20 11.97
C GLN A 186 2.68 7.27 12.15
N GLN A 187 3.31 6.27 12.78
CA GLN A 187 4.77 6.10 12.82
C GLN A 187 5.34 5.90 11.43
N LEU A 188 4.79 5.00 10.61
CA LEU A 188 5.26 4.78 9.23
C LEU A 188 5.16 6.06 8.37
N VAL A 189 4.13 6.89 8.59
CA VAL A 189 4.03 8.21 7.95
C VAL A 189 5.06 9.20 8.51
N LYS A 190 5.36 9.17 9.81
CA LYS A 190 6.40 10.00 10.46
C LYS A 190 7.80 9.64 9.93
N LEU A 191 8.16 8.36 9.98
CA LEU A 191 9.34 7.73 9.37
C LEU A 191 9.59 8.23 7.94
N VAL A 192 8.55 8.11 7.09
CA VAL A 192 8.65 8.51 5.68
C VAL A 192 8.75 10.03 5.51
N ALA A 193 8.19 10.84 6.42
CA ALA A 193 8.33 12.29 6.42
C ALA A 193 9.70 12.77 6.93
N GLU A 194 10.36 11.99 7.79
CA GLU A 194 11.75 12.18 8.24
C GLU A 194 12.72 11.80 7.10
N GLN A 195 12.55 10.62 6.48
CA GLN A 195 13.33 10.19 5.32
C GLN A 195 13.19 11.11 4.09
N ALA A 196 12.02 11.75 3.93
CA ALA A 196 11.77 12.74 2.89
C ALA A 196 12.37 14.13 3.19
N ASP A 197 12.87 14.35 4.41
CA ASP A 197 13.35 15.64 4.94
C ASP A 197 12.39 16.81 4.64
N LEU A 198 11.13 16.68 5.10
CA LEU A 198 10.10 17.69 4.84
C LEU A 198 10.30 19.04 5.56
N GLU A 199 11.38 19.22 6.33
CA GLU A 199 11.76 20.55 6.87
C GLU A 199 12.76 21.28 5.95
N GLN A 200 13.44 20.56 5.05
CA GLN A 200 14.42 21.14 4.13
C GLN A 200 13.76 21.79 2.91
N THR A 201 14.35 22.89 2.43
CA THR A 201 13.90 23.59 1.22
C THR A 201 14.06 22.71 -0.03
N PHE A 202 13.01 22.59 -0.83
CA PHE A 202 13.02 21.77 -2.04
C PHE A 202 13.95 22.32 -3.12
N ASN A 203 14.82 21.46 -3.66
CA ASN A 203 15.67 21.80 -4.80
C ASN A 203 15.16 21.10 -6.08
N PRO A 204 14.40 21.78 -6.96
CA PRO A 204 13.82 21.17 -8.16
C PRO A 204 14.85 20.82 -9.24
N SER A 205 16.07 21.35 -9.14
CA SER A 205 17.16 21.11 -10.10
C SER A 205 18.01 19.90 -9.74
N ASP A 206 17.84 19.32 -8.55
CA ASP A 206 18.56 18.14 -8.08
C ASP A 206 17.70 16.87 -8.25
N PRO A 207 18.07 15.94 -9.15
CA PRO A 207 17.36 14.69 -9.33
C PRO A 207 17.30 13.81 -8.08
N GLU A 208 18.26 13.91 -7.16
CA GLU A 208 18.25 13.14 -5.92
C GLU A 208 17.22 13.68 -4.93
N CYS A 209 17.15 15.00 -4.74
CA CYS A 209 16.09 15.66 -3.97
C CYS A 209 14.69 15.32 -4.53
N VAL A 210 14.49 15.46 -5.84
CA VAL A 210 13.22 15.14 -6.52
C VAL A 210 12.88 13.65 -6.40
N GLY A 211 13.85 12.76 -6.65
CA GLY A 211 13.68 11.31 -6.57
C GLY A 211 13.33 10.84 -5.15
N ARG A 212 14.07 11.33 -4.14
CA ARG A 212 13.84 11.02 -2.72
C ARG A 212 12.44 11.43 -2.30
N LEU A 213 12.04 12.68 -2.57
CA LEU A 213 10.72 13.19 -2.19
C LEU A 213 9.59 12.36 -2.81
N LEU A 214 9.69 12.04 -4.11
CA LEU A 214 8.68 11.26 -4.82
C LEU A 214 8.60 9.82 -4.31
N GLN A 215 9.73 9.14 -4.15
CA GLN A 215 9.79 7.76 -3.67
C GLN A 215 9.27 7.66 -2.23
N CYS A 216 9.70 8.54 -1.33
CA CYS A 216 9.20 8.58 0.04
C CYS A 216 7.69 8.84 0.05
N THR A 217 7.22 9.88 -0.65
CA THR A 217 5.77 10.19 -0.71
C THR A 217 4.95 9.01 -1.27
N GLN A 218 5.46 8.28 -2.27
CA GLN A 218 4.83 7.06 -2.79
C GLN A 218 4.68 5.97 -1.73
N GLN A 219 5.68 5.80 -0.84
CA GLN A 219 5.57 4.86 0.29
C GLN A 219 4.59 5.34 1.37
N ALA A 220 4.42 6.65 1.59
CA ALA A 220 3.46 7.18 2.55
C ALA A 220 1.99 6.98 2.14
N VAL A 221 1.70 7.09 0.83
CA VAL A 221 0.32 7.11 0.30
C VAL A 221 -0.58 5.95 0.79
N PRO A 222 -0.15 4.67 0.82
CA PRO A 222 -0.96 3.56 1.32
C PRO A 222 -1.31 3.61 2.82
N PHE A 223 -0.57 4.38 3.63
CA PHE A 223 -0.79 4.46 5.08
C PHE A 223 -1.81 5.54 5.46
N PHE A 224 -2.02 6.54 4.60
CA PHE A 224 -3.00 7.59 4.84
C PHE A 224 -4.44 7.05 4.92
N SER A 225 -5.24 7.68 5.77
CA SER A 225 -6.64 7.32 6.01
C SER A 225 -7.39 8.46 6.69
N LYS A 226 -8.65 8.24 7.10
CA LYS A 226 -9.42 9.22 7.87
C LYS A 226 -8.84 9.52 9.26
N THR A 227 -7.94 8.68 9.76
CA THR A 227 -7.31 8.80 11.09
C THR A 227 -5.79 8.93 11.04
N VAL A 228 -5.19 8.86 9.85
CA VAL A 228 -3.74 9.00 9.62
C VAL A 228 -3.57 9.99 8.49
N HIS A 229 -3.20 11.22 8.82
CA HIS A 229 -3.35 12.36 7.91
C HIS A 229 -2.10 12.68 7.09
N SER A 230 -2.32 13.23 5.90
CA SER A 230 -1.27 13.66 4.95
C SER A 230 -0.83 15.12 5.13
N THR A 231 -1.24 15.78 6.22
CA THR A 231 -1.14 17.24 6.43
C THR A 231 0.24 17.84 6.15
N ARG A 232 1.32 17.23 6.67
CA ARG A 232 2.70 17.71 6.50
C ARG A 232 3.13 17.62 5.02
N SER A 233 2.92 16.47 4.39
CA SER A 233 3.22 16.24 2.97
C SER A 233 2.41 17.14 2.03
N VAL A 234 1.10 17.31 2.26
CA VAL A 234 0.25 18.24 1.47
C VAL A 234 0.73 19.68 1.62
N THR A 235 1.08 20.11 2.84
CA THR A 235 1.63 21.44 3.10
C THR A 235 2.96 21.63 2.35
N TYR A 236 3.89 20.68 2.47
CA TYR A 236 5.17 20.73 1.75
C TYR A 236 4.98 20.81 0.24
N PHE A 237 4.11 19.98 -0.34
CA PHE A 237 3.82 20.02 -1.77
C PHE A 237 3.22 21.36 -2.21
N CYS A 238 2.30 21.93 -1.42
CA CYS A 238 1.73 23.25 -1.73
C CYS A 238 2.76 24.39 -1.57
N GLU A 239 3.64 24.33 -0.58
CA GLU A 239 4.55 25.43 -0.26
C GLU A 239 5.87 25.41 -1.03
N GLN A 240 6.42 24.23 -1.29
CA GLN A 240 7.78 24.03 -1.82
C GLN A 240 7.77 23.44 -3.25
N VAL A 241 6.83 22.55 -3.56
CA VAL A 241 6.86 21.78 -4.83
C VAL A 241 6.04 22.46 -5.93
N LEU A 242 4.77 22.84 -5.68
CA LEU A 242 3.90 23.46 -6.68
C LEU A 242 4.49 24.74 -7.33
N PRO A 243 5.13 25.68 -6.60
CA PRO A 243 5.77 26.84 -7.21
C PRO A 243 6.90 26.47 -8.20
N ASN A 244 7.57 25.34 -7.93
CA ASN A 244 8.72 24.86 -8.69
C ASN A 244 8.37 23.80 -9.76
N LEU A 245 7.09 23.44 -9.91
CA LEU A 245 6.64 22.34 -10.77
C LEU A 245 7.19 22.43 -12.20
N GLY A 246 7.24 23.62 -12.78
CA GLY A 246 7.70 23.85 -14.16
C GLY A 246 9.21 23.70 -14.37
N ILE A 247 10.00 23.62 -13.29
CA ILE A 247 11.46 23.43 -13.33
C ILE A 247 11.82 21.94 -13.42
N LEU A 248 10.92 21.06 -12.97
CA LEU A 248 11.16 19.62 -12.88
C LEU A 248 11.39 19.01 -14.27
N THR A 249 12.52 18.33 -14.42
CA THR A 249 12.94 17.71 -15.67
C THR A 249 12.57 16.22 -15.73
N THR A 250 12.05 15.78 -16.87
CA THR A 250 11.83 14.36 -17.15
C THR A 250 13.15 13.70 -17.52
N ALA A 251 13.67 12.84 -16.65
CA ALA A 251 14.87 12.03 -16.92
C ALA A 251 14.57 10.73 -17.71
N VAL A 252 13.31 10.26 -17.73
CA VAL A 252 12.89 9.00 -18.34
C VAL A 252 11.92 9.27 -19.49
N GLU A 253 12.28 8.84 -20.70
CA GLU A 253 11.45 9.03 -21.89
C GLU A 253 10.03 8.45 -21.69
N GLY A 254 9.01 9.27 -21.96
CA GLY A 254 7.60 8.91 -21.78
C GLY A 254 7.02 9.11 -20.38
N LEU A 255 7.81 9.47 -19.36
CA LEU A 255 7.32 9.76 -18.01
C LEU A 255 7.13 11.28 -17.79
N ASP A 256 5.89 11.70 -17.55
CA ASP A 256 5.61 13.09 -17.17
C ASP A 256 5.79 13.28 -15.65
N ILE A 257 6.97 13.75 -15.24
CA ILE A 257 7.33 13.90 -13.82
C ILE A 257 6.43 14.92 -13.09
N GLN A 258 5.99 15.96 -13.79
CA GLN A 258 5.12 17.00 -13.24
C GLN A 258 3.73 16.43 -12.99
N LEU A 259 3.22 15.59 -13.89
CA LEU A 259 1.97 14.87 -13.69
C LEU A 259 2.06 13.85 -12.55
N GLU A 260 3.18 13.14 -12.37
CA GLU A 260 3.34 12.23 -11.22
C GLU A 260 3.37 12.97 -9.87
N VAL A 261 4.04 14.13 -9.78
CA VAL A 261 3.96 15.03 -8.61
C VAL A 261 2.52 15.41 -8.31
N LEU A 262 1.77 15.82 -9.34
CA LEU A 262 0.37 16.23 -9.19
C LEU A 262 -0.54 15.06 -8.78
N LYS A 263 -0.33 13.85 -9.30
CA LYS A 263 -1.06 12.64 -8.88
C LYS A 263 -0.82 12.32 -7.39
N LEU A 264 0.41 12.47 -6.90
CA LEU A 264 0.69 12.26 -5.47
C LEU A 264 -0.01 13.29 -4.59
N LEU A 265 0.04 14.59 -4.94
CA LEU A 265 -0.68 15.63 -4.22
C LEU A 265 -2.19 15.33 -4.14
N VAL A 266 -2.77 14.87 -5.24
CA VAL A 266 -4.18 14.47 -5.34
C VAL A 266 -4.52 13.34 -4.39
N GLU A 267 -3.75 12.25 -4.41
CA GLU A 267 -4.00 11.07 -3.58
C GLU A 267 -3.90 11.42 -2.09
N MET A 268 -2.92 12.27 -1.74
CA MET A 268 -2.78 12.81 -0.39
C MET A 268 -3.91 13.77 0.01
N SER A 269 -4.41 14.61 -0.90
CA SER A 269 -5.36 15.69 -0.57
C SER A 269 -6.64 15.22 0.13
N SER A 270 -7.13 14.02 -0.22
CA SER A 270 -8.34 13.41 0.35
C SER A 270 -8.19 12.95 1.81
N PHE A 271 -6.95 12.86 2.31
CA PHE A 271 -6.60 12.48 3.69
C PHE A 271 -5.95 13.64 4.47
N CYS A 272 -6.06 14.87 3.96
CA CYS A 272 -5.50 16.03 4.63
C CYS A 272 -6.26 16.30 5.93
N GLY A 273 -5.54 16.43 7.05
CA GLY A 273 -6.08 16.75 8.35
C GLY A 273 -6.38 18.25 8.47
N ASP A 274 -6.32 18.79 9.68
CA ASP A 274 -6.41 20.24 9.87
C ASP A 274 -5.05 20.87 9.52
N VAL A 275 -5.08 21.97 8.75
CA VAL A 275 -3.90 22.62 8.17
C VAL A 275 -3.81 24.03 8.71
N GLU A 276 -2.75 24.36 9.45
CA GLU A 276 -2.56 25.69 10.02
C GLU A 276 -2.52 26.79 8.94
N LYS A 277 -1.81 26.51 7.83
CA LYS A 277 -1.65 27.41 6.68
C LYS A 277 -2.69 27.17 5.56
N LEU A 278 -3.91 26.71 5.90
CA LEU A 278 -4.89 26.25 4.90
C LEU A 278 -5.16 27.28 3.80
N GLU A 279 -5.41 28.53 4.16
CA GLU A 279 -5.70 29.61 3.20
C GLU A 279 -4.53 29.88 2.25
N THR A 280 -3.30 29.94 2.79
CA THR A 280 -2.06 30.12 2.00
C THR A 280 -1.82 28.96 1.03
N ASN A 281 -1.99 27.72 1.51
CA ASN A 281 -1.79 26.51 0.70
C ASN A 281 -2.85 26.41 -0.41
N LEU A 282 -4.11 26.68 -0.06
CA LEU A 282 -5.22 26.73 -1.02
C LEU A 282 -5.03 27.87 -2.04
N GLY A 283 -4.48 28.99 -1.62
CA GLY A 283 -4.04 30.11 -2.48
C GLY A 283 -3.01 29.67 -3.52
N LYS A 284 -1.86 29.13 -3.08
CA LYS A 284 -0.79 28.63 -3.96
C LYS A 284 -1.32 27.58 -4.96
N LEU A 285 -2.17 26.67 -4.50
CA LEU A 285 -2.76 25.62 -5.32
C LEU A 285 -3.78 26.17 -6.33
N PHE A 286 -4.59 27.16 -5.94
CA PHE A 286 -5.51 27.86 -6.84
C PHE A 286 -4.77 28.67 -7.91
N ASP A 287 -3.74 29.41 -7.52
CA ASP A 287 -2.94 30.20 -8.47
C ASP A 287 -2.26 29.27 -9.48
N LYS A 288 -1.76 28.10 -9.03
CA LYS A 288 -1.23 27.05 -9.92
C LYS A 288 -2.30 26.45 -10.83
N LEU A 289 -3.54 26.28 -10.37
CA LEU A 289 -4.67 25.85 -11.20
C LEU A 289 -4.98 26.86 -12.32
N LEU A 290 -4.86 28.17 -12.06
CA LEU A 290 -5.12 29.20 -13.07
C LEU A 290 -4.09 29.20 -14.22
N GLU A 291 -2.85 28.77 -13.99
CA GLU A 291 -1.85 28.60 -15.05
C GLU A 291 -2.31 27.60 -16.13
N TYR A 292 -3.05 26.56 -15.74
CA TYR A 292 -3.58 25.53 -16.64
C TYR A 292 -5.05 25.76 -17.07
N MET A 293 -5.67 26.86 -16.59
CA MET A 293 -7.01 27.30 -16.98
C MET A 293 -6.93 28.69 -17.65
N PRO A 294 -6.62 28.75 -18.97
CA PRO A 294 -6.49 30.02 -19.68
C PRO A 294 -7.81 30.79 -19.76
N LEU A 295 -7.70 32.09 -20.03
CA LEU A 295 -8.83 32.91 -20.44
C LEU A 295 -9.29 32.52 -21.87
N PRO A 296 -10.56 32.76 -22.24
CA PRO A 296 -10.98 32.67 -23.63
C PRO A 296 -10.17 33.65 -24.50
N PRO A 297 -9.75 33.24 -25.72
CA PRO A 297 -9.14 34.14 -26.69
C PRO A 297 -10.06 35.33 -27.02
N GLU A 298 -9.49 36.52 -27.19
CA GLU A 298 -10.23 37.77 -27.45
C GLU A 298 -11.10 37.69 -28.72
N GLU A 299 -10.71 36.89 -29.71
CA GLU A 299 -11.46 36.71 -30.96
C GLU A 299 -12.77 35.93 -30.79
N ALA A 300 -12.95 35.21 -29.67
CA ALA A 300 -14.13 34.39 -29.40
C ALA A 300 -15.42 35.20 -29.16
N GLU A 301 -15.32 36.53 -28.99
CA GLU A 301 -16.49 37.42 -28.89
C GLU A 301 -16.99 37.93 -30.25
N ASN A 302 -16.14 37.92 -31.30
CA ASN A 302 -16.44 38.56 -32.59
C ASN A 302 -16.66 37.62 -33.78
N GLY A 303 -16.62 36.30 -33.57
CA GLY A 303 -17.00 35.31 -34.59
C GLY A 303 -16.06 35.20 -35.79
N GLY A 304 -14.82 35.67 -35.66
CA GLY A 304 -13.76 35.44 -36.64
C GLY A 304 -13.23 34.00 -36.56
N ASN A 305 -12.93 33.39 -37.71
CA ASN A 305 -12.15 32.16 -37.75
C ASN A 305 -10.69 32.50 -37.43
N ALA A 306 -10.26 32.23 -36.21
CA ALA A 306 -8.85 32.29 -35.83
C ALA A 306 -8.05 31.24 -36.63
N GLY A 307 -7.02 31.71 -37.34
CA GLY A 307 -5.93 30.86 -37.79
C GLY A 307 -4.92 30.68 -36.66
N ASP A 308 -4.41 29.46 -36.52
CA ASP A 308 -3.28 29.05 -35.69
C ASP A 308 -3.47 28.99 -34.15
N GLU A 309 -3.61 27.74 -33.69
CA GLU A 309 -3.45 27.19 -32.33
C GLU A 309 -4.44 27.62 -31.23
N GLU A 310 -5.58 26.92 -31.15
CA GLU A 310 -6.33 26.79 -29.88
C GLU A 310 -5.39 26.27 -28.77
N PRO A 311 -5.38 26.89 -27.56
CA PRO A 311 -4.47 26.49 -26.50
C PRO A 311 -4.72 25.05 -26.05
N LYS A 312 -3.71 24.19 -26.18
CA LYS A 312 -3.78 22.76 -25.89
C LYS A 312 -4.02 22.48 -24.40
N LEU A 313 -5.29 22.31 -24.03
CA LEU A 313 -5.72 22.10 -22.64
C LEU A 313 -5.13 20.81 -22.03
N GLN A 314 -4.38 20.96 -20.92
CA GLN A 314 -3.76 19.84 -20.20
C GLN A 314 -4.76 19.22 -19.20
N PHE A 315 -5.73 18.47 -19.72
CA PHE A 315 -6.82 17.88 -18.92
C PHE A 315 -6.31 17.07 -17.70
N SER A 316 -5.26 16.26 -17.83
CA SER A 316 -4.74 15.45 -16.70
C SER A 316 -4.20 16.31 -15.55
N TYR A 317 -3.54 17.43 -15.86
CA TYR A 317 -3.04 18.38 -14.85
C TYR A 317 -4.20 19.08 -14.15
N VAL A 318 -5.21 19.49 -14.93
CA VAL A 318 -6.41 20.15 -14.41
C VAL A 318 -7.28 19.19 -13.59
N GLU A 319 -7.39 17.90 -13.94
CA GLU A 319 -8.02 16.90 -13.06
C GLU A 319 -7.35 16.91 -11.69
N CYS A 320 -6.01 16.91 -11.67
CA CYS A 320 -5.25 16.85 -10.43
C CYS A 320 -5.40 18.12 -9.57
N LEU A 321 -5.14 19.28 -10.17
CA LEU A 321 -5.20 20.57 -9.47
C LEU A 321 -6.63 20.91 -9.04
N LEU A 322 -7.63 20.67 -9.89
CA LEU A 322 -9.03 20.94 -9.56
C LEU A 322 -9.58 19.99 -8.48
N TYR A 323 -9.18 18.71 -8.51
CA TYR A 323 -9.53 17.76 -7.44
C TYR A 323 -8.93 18.19 -6.11
N SER A 324 -7.63 18.49 -6.09
CA SER A 324 -6.92 18.89 -4.86
C SER A 324 -7.48 20.21 -4.29
N PHE A 325 -7.80 21.17 -5.17
CA PHE A 325 -8.50 22.41 -4.80
C PHE A 325 -9.87 22.13 -4.18
N HIS A 326 -10.63 21.20 -4.77
CA HIS A 326 -11.96 20.82 -4.27
C HIS A 326 -11.90 20.11 -2.91
N GLN A 327 -10.93 19.21 -2.69
CA GLN A 327 -10.72 18.54 -1.40
C GLN A 327 -10.31 19.53 -0.29
N LEU A 328 -9.36 20.43 -0.55
CA LEU A 328 -8.93 21.41 0.45
C LEU A 328 -9.96 22.54 0.65
N GLY A 329 -10.65 22.96 -0.41
CA GLY A 329 -11.71 23.96 -0.37
C GLY A 329 -12.93 23.53 0.46
N GLN A 330 -13.16 22.23 0.66
CA GLN A 330 -14.16 21.72 1.62
C GLN A 330 -13.91 22.20 3.06
N LYS A 331 -12.64 22.39 3.44
CA LYS A 331 -12.23 22.84 4.77
C LYS A 331 -12.25 24.37 4.93
N LEU A 332 -12.29 25.11 3.82
CA LEU A 332 -12.41 26.57 3.81
C LEU A 332 -13.46 27.03 2.76
N PRO A 333 -14.77 26.78 2.99
CA PRO A 333 -15.82 27.12 2.03
C PRO A 333 -15.87 28.61 1.67
N ASP A 334 -15.44 29.47 2.60
CA ASP A 334 -15.45 30.92 2.41
C ASP A 334 -14.31 31.44 1.51
N PHE A 335 -13.35 30.60 1.11
CA PHE A 335 -12.21 31.01 0.28
C PHE A 335 -12.63 31.74 -1.01
N LEU A 336 -13.65 31.22 -1.72
CA LEU A 336 -14.14 31.85 -2.95
C LEU A 336 -15.24 32.91 -2.71
N THR A 337 -15.95 32.87 -1.58
CA THR A 337 -17.09 33.75 -1.30
C THR A 337 -16.71 35.01 -0.51
N ALA A 338 -15.54 35.01 0.14
CA ALA A 338 -14.99 36.16 0.85
C ALA A 338 -14.98 37.39 -0.07
N LYS A 339 -15.45 38.53 0.44
CA LYS A 339 -15.64 39.77 -0.34
C LYS A 339 -14.37 40.23 -1.06
N LEU A 340 -13.20 39.99 -0.47
CA LEU A 340 -11.88 40.29 -1.04
C LEU A 340 -11.54 39.46 -2.29
N ASN A 341 -12.16 38.28 -2.45
CA ASN A 341 -11.96 37.38 -3.59
C ASN A 341 -13.05 37.50 -4.67
N ALA A 342 -13.94 38.51 -4.60
CA ALA A 342 -15.05 38.66 -5.55
C ALA A 342 -14.60 38.82 -7.02
N GLU A 343 -13.52 39.56 -7.27
CA GLU A 343 -12.95 39.70 -8.62
C GLU A 343 -12.23 38.42 -9.07
N LYS A 344 -11.48 37.78 -8.16
CA LYS A 344 -10.81 36.49 -8.38
C LYS A 344 -11.82 35.39 -8.74
N LEU A 345 -12.99 35.35 -8.09
CA LEU A 345 -14.09 34.45 -8.44
C LEU A 345 -14.73 34.78 -9.80
N LYS A 346 -14.79 36.06 -10.20
CA LYS A 346 -15.33 36.46 -11.50
C LYS A 346 -14.41 36.00 -12.65
N ASP A 347 -13.10 36.26 -12.54
CA ASP A 347 -12.08 35.75 -13.47
C ASP A 347 -12.12 34.21 -13.54
N PHE A 348 -12.14 33.53 -12.39
CA PHE A 348 -12.22 32.08 -12.33
C PHE A 348 -13.46 31.52 -13.03
N LYS A 349 -14.63 32.15 -12.87
CA LYS A 349 -15.86 31.73 -13.59
C LYS A 349 -15.73 31.86 -15.10
N ILE A 350 -15.01 32.85 -15.62
CA ILE A 350 -14.75 33.00 -17.06
C ILE A 350 -13.85 31.86 -17.55
N ARG A 351 -12.77 31.56 -16.83
CA ARG A 351 -11.85 30.44 -17.13
C ARG A 351 -12.55 29.08 -17.07
N LEU A 352 -13.37 28.83 -16.04
CA LEU A 352 -14.19 27.64 -15.91
C LEU A 352 -15.17 27.47 -17.08
N GLN A 353 -15.80 28.56 -17.55
CA GLN A 353 -16.70 28.53 -18.71
C GLN A 353 -15.95 28.20 -19.99
N TYR A 354 -14.76 28.77 -20.20
CA TYR A 354 -13.92 28.48 -21.36
C TYR A 354 -13.44 27.02 -21.35
N PHE A 355 -12.87 26.58 -20.23
CA PHE A 355 -12.39 25.21 -20.06
C PHE A 355 -13.52 24.17 -20.26
N ALA A 356 -14.73 24.45 -19.75
CA ALA A 356 -15.89 23.59 -19.95
C ALA A 356 -16.35 23.49 -21.43
N ARG A 357 -16.08 24.48 -22.28
CA ARG A 357 -16.32 24.39 -23.73
C ARG A 357 -15.33 23.44 -24.39
N GLY A 358 -14.02 23.63 -24.15
CA GLY A 358 -12.97 22.74 -24.66
C GLY A 358 -13.15 21.28 -24.20
N LEU A 359 -13.57 21.09 -22.95
CA LEU A 359 -13.94 19.80 -22.37
C LEU A 359 -15.05 19.08 -23.16
N GLN A 360 -16.09 19.80 -23.59
CA GLN A 360 -17.19 19.23 -24.39
C GLN A 360 -16.73 18.83 -25.80
N VAL A 361 -15.84 19.61 -26.43
CA VAL A 361 -15.26 19.28 -27.73
C VAL A 361 -14.43 18.00 -27.61
N TYR A 362 -13.55 17.92 -26.62
CA TYR A 362 -12.67 16.76 -26.43
C TYR A 362 -13.44 15.48 -26.05
N ILE A 363 -14.47 15.56 -25.19
CA ILE A 363 -15.35 14.41 -24.90
C ILE A 363 -16.05 13.89 -26.18
N ARG A 364 -16.50 14.77 -27.07
CA ARG A 364 -17.10 14.35 -28.36
C ARG A 364 -16.07 13.64 -29.25
N GLN A 365 -14.86 14.17 -29.36
CA GLN A 365 -13.77 13.54 -30.11
C GLN A 365 -13.44 12.15 -29.57
N LEU A 366 -13.31 12.00 -28.24
CA LEU A 366 -13.06 10.71 -27.59
C LEU A 366 -14.17 9.69 -27.83
N HIS A 367 -15.44 10.08 -27.74
CA HIS A 367 -16.56 9.18 -28.05
C HIS A 367 -16.56 8.72 -29.52
N LEU A 368 -16.33 9.63 -30.47
CA LEU A 368 -16.24 9.28 -31.90
C LEU A 368 -15.08 8.31 -32.16
N ALA A 369 -13.92 8.55 -31.54
CA ALA A 369 -12.73 7.69 -31.67
C ALA A 369 -12.93 6.28 -31.12
N LEU A 370 -13.83 6.08 -30.13
CA LEU A 370 -14.14 4.79 -29.52
C LEU A 370 -15.32 4.06 -30.19
N GLN A 371 -16.20 4.77 -30.90
CA GLN A 371 -17.36 4.15 -31.58
C GLN A 371 -17.00 3.44 -32.89
N GLY A 372 -15.92 3.82 -33.57
CA GLY A 372 -15.51 3.29 -34.89
C GLY A 372 -14.82 1.93 -34.89
N GLU A 373 -15.12 1.03 -33.93
CA GLU A 373 -14.23 -0.07 -33.54
C GLU A 373 -14.87 -1.46 -33.41
N THR A 374 -15.55 -1.93 -34.47
CA THR A 374 -16.02 -3.31 -34.58
C THR A 374 -15.16 -4.14 -35.55
N GLY A 375 -14.31 -5.03 -35.02
CA GLY A 375 -13.51 -5.98 -35.81
C GLY A 375 -12.47 -6.72 -34.97
N GLU A 376 -12.07 -7.94 -35.39
CA GLU A 376 -11.24 -8.82 -34.54
C GLU A 376 -9.73 -8.53 -34.65
N ASN A 377 -9.19 -8.38 -35.86
CA ASN A 377 -7.76 -8.13 -36.09
C ASN A 377 -7.30 -6.69 -35.74
N ARG A 378 -8.18 -5.87 -35.13
CA ARG A 378 -7.86 -4.53 -34.62
C ARG A 378 -7.56 -4.49 -33.12
N ARG A 379 -7.83 -5.58 -32.39
CA ARG A 379 -7.96 -5.56 -30.92
C ARG A 379 -6.64 -5.38 -30.17
N GLU A 380 -5.52 -5.91 -30.67
CA GLU A 380 -4.26 -5.95 -29.93
C GLU A 380 -3.55 -4.59 -29.87
N GLN A 381 -3.19 -4.00 -31.02
CA GLN A 381 -2.54 -2.66 -31.06
C GLN A 381 -3.42 -1.54 -30.47
N LYS A 382 -4.75 -1.64 -30.57
CA LYS A 382 -5.66 -0.61 -30.06
C LYS A 382 -5.98 -0.72 -28.57
N THR A 383 -5.64 -1.82 -27.90
CA THR A 383 -6.01 -1.98 -26.48
C THR A 383 -5.35 -0.91 -25.61
N GLU A 384 -4.09 -0.55 -25.85
CA GLU A 384 -3.41 0.49 -25.04
C GLU A 384 -3.89 1.91 -25.40
N GLU A 385 -4.01 2.22 -26.69
CA GLU A 385 -4.57 3.49 -27.17
C GLU A 385 -5.99 3.72 -26.61
N ASN A 386 -6.81 2.66 -26.54
CA ASN A 386 -8.15 2.73 -25.99
C ASN A 386 -8.19 2.83 -24.47
N LYS A 387 -7.26 2.20 -23.74
CA LYS A 387 -7.11 2.46 -22.29
C LYS A 387 -6.83 3.94 -22.06
N ILE A 388 -5.93 4.55 -22.83
CA ILE A 388 -5.62 5.99 -22.74
C ILE A 388 -6.88 6.83 -23.01
N LYS A 389 -7.63 6.54 -24.09
CA LYS A 389 -8.91 7.24 -24.39
C LYS A 389 -9.96 7.07 -23.28
N VAL A 390 -10.06 5.88 -22.67
CA VAL A 390 -10.99 5.60 -21.57
C VAL A 390 -10.59 6.32 -20.29
N VAL A 391 -9.28 6.40 -19.98
CA VAL A 391 -8.76 7.20 -18.86
C VAL A 391 -9.02 8.69 -19.11
N ALA A 392 -8.79 9.19 -20.33
CA ALA A 392 -9.11 10.57 -20.72
C ALA A 392 -10.61 10.88 -20.61
N LEU A 393 -11.50 9.94 -20.97
CA LEU A 393 -12.94 10.07 -20.74
C LEU A 393 -13.31 10.13 -19.25
N LYS A 394 -12.63 9.37 -18.37
CA LYS A 394 -12.83 9.50 -16.92
C LYS A 394 -12.36 10.87 -16.43
N ALA A 395 -11.14 11.28 -16.78
CA ALA A 395 -10.55 12.56 -16.37
C ALA A 395 -11.44 13.74 -16.76
N THR A 396 -11.90 13.75 -18.01
CA THR A 396 -12.77 14.82 -18.52
C THR A 396 -14.15 14.82 -17.87
N ASN A 397 -14.74 13.66 -17.56
CA ASN A 397 -15.99 13.59 -16.79
C ASN A 397 -15.80 14.04 -15.33
N ASN A 398 -14.68 13.67 -14.69
CA ASN A 398 -14.33 14.11 -13.33
C ASN A 398 -14.24 15.64 -13.27
N ILE A 399 -13.49 16.26 -14.19
CA ILE A 399 -13.40 17.71 -14.33
C ILE A 399 -14.80 18.33 -14.51
N ASN A 400 -15.65 17.76 -15.39
CA ASN A 400 -17.01 18.28 -15.61
C ASN A 400 -17.87 18.27 -14.34
N VAL A 401 -17.72 17.25 -13.48
CA VAL A 401 -18.40 17.18 -12.17
C VAL A 401 -17.88 18.26 -11.22
N LEU A 402 -16.55 18.39 -11.08
CA LEU A 402 -15.93 19.38 -10.19
C LEU A 402 -16.22 20.83 -10.63
N ILE A 403 -16.24 21.10 -11.94
CA ILE A 403 -16.58 22.42 -12.50
C ILE A 403 -18.05 22.79 -12.18
N LYS A 404 -19.00 21.84 -12.30
CA LYS A 404 -20.42 22.10 -11.96
C LYS A 404 -20.58 22.47 -10.48
N ASP A 405 -19.85 21.79 -9.62
CA ASP A 405 -19.79 22.04 -8.18
C ASP A 405 -19.41 23.51 -7.88
N LEU A 406 -18.37 24.01 -8.56
CA LEU A 406 -17.87 25.38 -8.42
C LEU A 406 -18.76 26.46 -9.08
N PHE A 407 -19.69 26.08 -9.96
CA PHE A 407 -20.67 27.00 -10.55
C PHE A 407 -21.89 27.28 -9.67
N HIS A 408 -22.11 26.53 -8.58
CA HIS A 408 -23.15 26.85 -7.61
C HIS A 408 -22.97 28.26 -7.02
N ILE A 409 -24.06 28.79 -6.44
CA ILE A 409 -24.07 30.10 -5.76
C ILE A 409 -24.64 29.86 -4.35
N PRO A 410 -23.79 29.84 -3.30
CA PRO A 410 -22.32 29.91 -3.33
C PRO A 410 -21.67 28.67 -3.99
N PRO A 411 -20.40 28.75 -4.45
CA PRO A 411 -19.65 27.59 -4.94
C PRO A 411 -19.69 26.44 -3.93
N SER A 412 -19.83 25.22 -4.43
CA SER A 412 -19.93 24.02 -3.61
C SER A 412 -18.75 23.11 -3.88
N CYS A 413 -18.14 22.57 -2.83
CA CYS A 413 -17.22 21.45 -2.93
C CYS A 413 -17.83 20.26 -2.19
N LYS A 414 -18.65 19.44 -2.87
CA LYS A 414 -19.40 18.31 -2.26
C LYS A 414 -19.41 17.04 -3.09
N SER A 415 -19.32 17.14 -4.41
CA SER A 415 -19.26 15.98 -5.30
C SER A 415 -18.01 15.15 -5.04
N THR A 416 -18.16 13.83 -4.97
CA THR A 416 -17.04 12.89 -4.89
C THR A 416 -16.82 12.24 -6.24
N VAL A 417 -15.57 12.24 -6.72
CA VAL A 417 -15.17 11.59 -7.99
C VAL A 417 -14.07 10.56 -7.72
N THR A 418 -14.03 9.49 -8.52
CA THR A 418 -12.92 8.53 -8.50
C THR A 418 -11.91 8.94 -9.55
N LEU A 419 -10.66 9.19 -9.14
CA LEU A 419 -9.54 9.62 -9.98
C LEU A 419 -9.40 8.72 -11.22
N SER A 420 -9.11 9.31 -12.38
CA SER A 420 -9.16 8.61 -13.67
C SER A 420 -8.24 7.36 -13.74
N TRP A 421 -7.08 7.41 -13.10
CA TRP A 421 -6.10 6.32 -12.99
C TRP A 421 -6.38 5.30 -11.88
N LYS A 422 -7.38 5.53 -11.01
CA LYS A 422 -7.76 4.58 -9.94
C LYS A 422 -8.86 3.62 -10.38
N PRO A 423 -8.91 2.40 -9.83
CA PRO A 423 -10.02 1.48 -10.04
C PRO A 423 -11.30 2.04 -9.38
N VAL A 424 -12.44 1.88 -10.06
CA VAL A 424 -13.74 2.18 -9.47
C VAL A 424 -14.04 1.10 -8.44
N GLN A 425 -13.92 1.46 -7.15
CA GLN A 425 -14.34 0.57 -6.07
C GLN A 425 -15.85 0.35 -6.20
N LYS A 426 -16.26 -0.90 -6.48
CA LYS A 426 -17.66 -1.30 -6.36
C LYS A 426 -18.02 -1.27 -4.88
N VAL A 427 -18.71 -0.22 -4.45
CA VAL A 427 -19.36 -0.20 -3.13
C VAL A 427 -20.44 -1.27 -3.14
N GLU A 428 -20.21 -2.37 -2.43
CA GLU A 428 -21.27 -3.33 -2.14
C GLU A 428 -22.29 -2.67 -1.22
N ILE A 429 -23.44 -2.30 -1.79
CA ILE A 429 -24.51 -1.63 -1.05
C ILE A 429 -25.19 -2.64 -0.12
N GLY A 430 -24.73 -2.65 1.13
CA GLY A 430 -25.58 -2.89 2.29
C GLY A 430 -25.77 -4.34 2.73
N GLN A 431 -24.85 -4.85 3.53
CA GLN A 431 -25.26 -5.60 4.72
C GLN A 431 -25.47 -4.61 5.88
N LYS A 432 -26.72 -4.48 6.34
CA LYS A 432 -27.03 -3.73 7.57
C LYS A 432 -26.29 -4.38 8.73
N ARG A 433 -25.60 -3.56 9.53
CA ARG A 433 -25.08 -3.96 10.84
C ARG A 433 -26.22 -4.58 11.67
N ALA A 434 -26.09 -5.85 12.02
CA ALA A 434 -26.77 -6.41 13.18
C ALA A 434 -25.96 -6.03 14.43
N SER A 435 -26.63 -5.51 15.44
CA SER A 435 -26.04 -5.22 16.74
C SER A 435 -25.93 -6.51 17.56
N GLU A 436 -24.72 -6.93 17.91
CA GLU A 436 -24.51 -8.03 18.84
C GLU A 436 -24.60 -7.55 20.29
N TYR A 437 -25.37 -8.28 21.10
CA TYR A 437 -25.31 -8.24 22.56
C TYR A 437 -25.53 -9.67 23.09
N THR A 438 -24.70 -10.08 24.06
CA THR A 438 -24.87 -11.23 24.98
C THR A 438 -24.89 -12.68 24.44
N THR A 439 -23.73 -13.32 24.50
CA THR A 439 -23.40 -14.44 25.44
C THR A 439 -24.28 -15.70 25.55
N SER A 440 -23.66 -16.84 25.20
CA SER A 440 -23.83 -18.23 25.74
C SER A 440 -25.09 -19.07 25.42
N GLY A 441 -24.86 -20.33 25.01
CA GLY A 441 -25.88 -21.39 24.95
C GLY A 441 -25.55 -22.53 23.97
N SER A 442 -25.46 -23.77 24.45
CA SER A 442 -25.02 -24.97 23.69
C SER A 442 -26.03 -25.48 22.61
N PRO A 443 -25.59 -26.31 21.62
CA PRO A 443 -26.41 -26.73 20.47
C PRO A 443 -27.27 -27.99 20.76
N PRO A 444 -28.28 -28.34 19.90
CA PRO A 444 -28.02 -29.41 18.93
C PRO A 444 -28.84 -29.45 17.60
N GLN A 445 -28.18 -29.95 16.54
CA GLN A 445 -28.60 -30.90 15.48
C GLN A 445 -29.88 -30.78 14.61
N LYS A 446 -29.68 -31.28 13.36
CA LYS A 446 -30.63 -31.84 12.36
C LYS A 446 -31.59 -30.81 11.74
N SER A 447 -31.79 -30.70 10.43
CA SER A 447 -31.80 -31.58 9.23
C SER A 447 -32.84 -30.90 8.30
N SER A 448 -32.98 -31.05 6.99
CA SER A 448 -32.28 -31.74 5.90
C SER A 448 -33.01 -31.36 4.59
N ALA A 449 -32.38 -31.54 3.42
CA ALA A 449 -33.00 -31.52 2.10
C ALA A 449 -33.68 -30.20 1.65
N GLY A 450 -33.09 -29.51 0.67
CA GLY A 450 -33.70 -28.35 0.03
C GLY A 450 -34.57 -28.72 -1.18
N GLN A 451 -35.19 -27.71 -1.81
CA GLN A 451 -35.72 -27.80 -3.16
C GLN A 451 -35.62 -26.43 -3.86
N LYS A 452 -35.09 -26.41 -5.10
CA LYS A 452 -35.22 -25.28 -6.02
C LYS A 452 -36.66 -25.25 -6.55
N ARG A 453 -37.28 -24.06 -6.66
CA ARG A 453 -38.00 -23.66 -7.89
C ARG A 453 -38.30 -22.17 -8.00
N ASP A 454 -38.20 -21.76 -9.26
CA ASP A 454 -38.35 -20.48 -9.95
C ASP A 454 -39.49 -19.50 -9.63
N ALA A 455 -39.29 -18.32 -10.22
CA ALA A 455 -40.26 -17.41 -10.84
C ALA A 455 -41.09 -16.47 -9.95
N ARG A 456 -40.71 -15.18 -10.04
CA ARG A 456 -41.54 -13.96 -9.99
C ARG A 456 -42.91 -14.09 -9.30
N GLN A 457 -43.00 -13.67 -8.04
CA GLN A 457 -44.28 -13.27 -7.45
C GLN A 457 -44.26 -11.78 -7.08
N ILE A 458 -45.32 -11.10 -7.54
CA ILE A 458 -45.58 -9.67 -7.31
C ILE A 458 -46.20 -9.56 -5.91
N TYR A 459 -45.68 -8.65 -5.08
CA TYR A 459 -46.14 -8.48 -3.70
C TYR A 459 -47.49 -7.74 -3.65
N ASN A 460 -48.51 -8.41 -3.09
CA ASN A 460 -49.73 -7.77 -2.60
C ASN A 460 -49.67 -7.69 -1.06
N PRO A 461 -49.93 -6.54 -0.44
CA PRO A 461 -50.04 -6.44 1.02
C PRO A 461 -51.32 -7.15 1.52
N PRO A 462 -51.26 -7.97 2.59
CA PRO A 462 -52.44 -8.61 3.15
C PRO A 462 -53.34 -7.61 3.89
N SER A 463 -54.66 -7.76 3.71
CA SER A 463 -55.67 -7.10 4.53
C SER A 463 -56.00 -7.90 5.80
N GLU A 464 -56.49 -7.16 6.80
CA GLU A 464 -56.72 -7.52 8.21
C GLU A 464 -57.45 -8.85 8.50
N LYS A 465 -57.21 -9.42 9.70
CA LYS A 465 -58.29 -9.83 10.63
C LYS A 465 -57.81 -10.25 12.04
N TYR A 466 -58.67 -9.93 13.02
CA TYR A 466 -58.68 -10.30 14.46
C TYR A 466 -57.65 -9.60 15.39
N SER A 467 -58.02 -9.14 16.62
CA SER A 467 -59.35 -8.85 17.18
C SER A 467 -59.26 -8.01 18.48
N SER A 468 -60.25 -7.12 18.70
CA SER A 468 -60.84 -6.70 20.00
C SER A 468 -59.96 -6.35 21.21
N ASN A 469 -59.96 -5.07 21.62
CA ASN A 469 -60.73 -4.61 22.81
C ASN A 469 -60.66 -3.09 23.06
N LEU A 470 -61.74 -2.54 23.66
CA LEU A 470 -61.91 -1.17 24.20
C LEU A 470 -61.91 -0.03 23.15
N GLY A 471 -62.85 0.93 23.15
CA GLY A 471 -64.06 1.11 23.97
C GLY A 471 -64.99 2.18 23.36
N ASN A 472 -66.25 2.23 23.81
CA ASN A 472 -67.28 3.12 23.26
C ASN A 472 -66.92 4.61 23.38
N PHE A 473 -67.18 5.40 22.33
CA PHE A 473 -67.89 6.68 22.47
C PHE A 473 -68.73 7.02 21.23
N ASN A 474 -69.98 7.43 21.47
CA ASN A 474 -70.90 8.05 20.51
C ASN A 474 -70.39 9.48 20.15
N TYR A 475 -70.83 10.21 19.12
CA TYR A 475 -72.07 10.12 18.32
C TYR A 475 -71.91 10.89 16.99
N GLU A 476 -72.76 10.58 16.00
CA GLU A 476 -73.18 11.40 14.82
C GLU A 476 -72.14 12.01 13.84
N ARG A 477 -72.19 11.80 12.51
CA ARG A 477 -73.27 11.80 11.47
C ARG A 477 -73.38 13.17 10.75
N SER A 478 -72.92 13.23 9.50
CA SER A 478 -73.53 13.95 8.35
C SER A 478 -72.60 13.81 7.13
N LEU A 479 -72.93 12.97 6.15
CA LEU A 479 -73.33 13.34 4.78
C LEU A 479 -72.20 13.94 3.91
N GLN A 480 -71.80 13.26 2.82
CA GLN A 480 -72.23 13.56 1.43
C GLN A 480 -72.03 15.03 1.01
N GLY A 481 -71.35 15.38 -0.09
CA GLY A 481 -70.70 14.56 -1.13
C GLY A 481 -70.77 15.26 -2.51
N LYS A 482 -69.99 14.74 -3.46
CA LYS A 482 -70.03 15.03 -4.92
C LYS A 482 -69.65 16.43 -5.44
N LEU A 483 -68.56 16.45 -6.20
CA LEU A 483 -68.52 16.71 -7.67
C LEU A 483 -69.51 17.75 -8.26
N GLY A 484 -68.97 18.78 -8.93
CA GLY A 484 -69.75 19.67 -9.79
C GLY A 484 -68.93 20.67 -10.63
N HIS A 485 -68.47 20.27 -11.82
CA HIS A 485 -68.12 21.17 -12.94
C HIS A 485 -69.25 22.22 -13.17
N THR A 486 -69.07 23.48 -13.58
CA THR A 486 -68.41 23.96 -14.81
C THR A 486 -68.57 25.50 -14.98
N LYS A 487 -67.72 26.09 -15.85
CA LYS A 487 -67.94 27.27 -16.73
C LYS A 487 -68.05 28.70 -16.16
N LYS A 488 -67.10 29.51 -16.68
CA LYS A 488 -67.22 30.89 -17.20
C LYS A 488 -67.82 31.98 -16.28
N SER A 489 -66.97 32.97 -15.99
CA SER A 489 -66.88 34.10 -16.93
C SER A 489 -65.43 34.41 -17.26
#